data_AF-A0A1B9LKS2-F1
#
_entry.id   AF-A0A1B9LKS2-F1
#
_cell.length_a   1.000
_cell.length_b   1.000
_cell.length_c   1.000
_cell.angle_alpha   90.00
_cell.angle_beta   90.00
_cell.angle_gamma   90.00
#
_symmetry.space_group_name_H-M   'P 1'
#
loop_
_entity.id
_entity.type
_entity.pdbx_description
1 polymer ?
#
loop_
_entity_poly.entity_id
_entity_poly.type
_entity_poly.pdbx_seq_one_letter_code
_entity_poly.pdbx_strand_id
1 'polypeptide(L)'
;MAVRFRKRIKIIPGVKLNLSSSGASVSLGGRGASLSIGKKGTYGNLSLPGSGLSYRTKLSSNQNVKRPTTTQKSISDISIKVRINEDGSVEYLNPNDNTRLPENIVSDIKKNNKEVLISIFKQACKKNNDGLDLLDKLHLTAMPPSDTRIYHKKDYPEPRPQKTKLKEKNFLSKILPFIEKNRLKFNESMEIAYNEKLKIWSQKKENFDKNENDIAYRINELLASGNEEVINSELVTLLSNISFPKETNVDFEINEDNLVLDVDLPEIEDIPNKKYTASDNSLRISVKTISDTERRKIYMTHIHSIIFRIIADVFSLIPTIKRITLSAYSQRTNNQNGNIEDQYLVSVNINKAEWKSINFNNIEHIDVVECFNQFDLIRDMSKTGVFKAITPFATIIRDNNEKEQEEVSELKYPDEDNGLSAQESQKREDKPQHQSLSILLIIGIIFFPCIFAWFTLKKGYSKTARIISFAWMVLSIIAYCS
;
A
#
# COMPACT_ATOMS: atom_id res chain seq x y z
N MET A 1 -28.28 -27.00 -57.02
CA MET A 1 -28.07 -26.27 -55.74
C MET A 1 -28.23 -27.25 -54.58
N ALA A 2 -27.25 -27.41 -53.70
CA ALA A 2 -27.30 -28.39 -52.61
C ALA A 2 -27.84 -27.76 -51.31
N VAL A 3 -29.04 -28.17 -50.87
CA VAL A 3 -29.64 -27.73 -49.60
C VAL A 3 -28.87 -28.35 -48.43
N ARG A 4 -28.23 -27.52 -47.60
CA ARG A 4 -27.40 -27.98 -46.48
C ARG A 4 -28.15 -27.95 -45.15
N PHE A 5 -28.66 -29.10 -44.72
CA PHE A 5 -29.29 -29.23 -43.40
C PHE A 5 -28.27 -29.07 -42.24
N ARG A 6 -28.58 -28.17 -41.30
CA ARG A 6 -27.86 -28.01 -40.02
C ARG A 6 -28.85 -27.61 -38.92
N LYS A 7 -29.00 -28.43 -37.88
CA LYS A 7 -29.81 -28.12 -36.69
C LYS A 7 -28.90 -28.03 -35.46
N ARG A 8 -29.04 -26.99 -34.65
CA ARG A 8 -28.30 -26.82 -33.38
C ARG A 8 -29.30 -26.83 -32.23
N ILE A 9 -29.08 -27.71 -31.25
CA ILE A 9 -29.92 -27.89 -30.09
C ILE A 9 -29.09 -27.53 -28.85
N LYS A 10 -29.59 -26.61 -28.01
CA LYS A 10 -29.01 -26.31 -26.70
C LYS A 10 -29.56 -27.33 -25.71
N ILE A 11 -28.69 -28.02 -24.97
CA ILE A 11 -29.12 -29.00 -23.95
C ILE A 11 -29.14 -28.30 -22.59
N ILE A 12 -27.98 -27.75 -22.19
CA ILE A 12 -27.81 -26.93 -20.98
C ILE A 12 -26.94 -25.70 -21.30
N PRO A 13 -26.84 -24.68 -20.43
CA PRO A 13 -25.83 -23.63 -20.56
C PRO A 13 -24.44 -24.25 -20.77
N GLY A 14 -23.70 -23.76 -21.76
CA GLY A 14 -22.37 -24.31 -22.12
C GLY A 14 -22.37 -25.57 -23.00
N VAL A 15 -23.45 -26.34 -23.14
CA VAL A 15 -23.44 -27.59 -23.96
C VAL A 15 -24.46 -27.55 -25.10
N LYS A 16 -23.99 -27.79 -26.32
CA LYS A 16 -24.78 -27.70 -27.57
C LYS A 16 -24.53 -28.91 -28.46
N LEU A 17 -25.60 -29.54 -28.94
CA LEU A 17 -25.53 -30.56 -29.99
C LEU A 17 -25.68 -29.89 -31.36
N ASN A 18 -24.79 -30.19 -32.30
CA ASN A 18 -24.87 -29.74 -33.69
C ASN A 18 -25.08 -30.98 -34.58
N LEU A 19 -26.23 -31.05 -35.24
CA LEU A 19 -26.60 -32.07 -36.21
C LEU A 19 -26.40 -31.51 -37.62
N SER A 20 -25.80 -32.30 -38.51
CA SER A 20 -25.57 -31.95 -39.92
C SER A 20 -25.63 -33.20 -40.79
N SER A 21 -25.77 -33.03 -42.11
CA SER A 21 -25.64 -34.14 -43.08
C SER A 21 -24.28 -34.86 -43.01
N SER A 22 -23.24 -34.23 -42.42
CA SER A 22 -21.92 -34.84 -42.20
C SER A 22 -21.74 -35.51 -40.83
N GLY A 23 -22.82 -35.64 -40.05
CA GLY A 23 -22.84 -36.26 -38.72
C GLY A 23 -23.14 -35.28 -37.57
N ALA A 24 -23.27 -35.86 -36.37
CA ALA A 24 -23.45 -35.15 -35.11
C ALA A 24 -22.11 -34.71 -34.50
N SER A 25 -22.14 -33.61 -33.73
CA SER A 25 -21.01 -33.14 -32.91
C SER A 25 -21.50 -32.40 -31.67
N VAL A 26 -20.83 -32.60 -30.54
CA VAL A 26 -21.12 -31.92 -29.27
C VAL A 26 -20.12 -30.78 -29.10
N SER A 27 -20.62 -29.58 -28.79
CA SER A 27 -19.79 -28.45 -28.38
C SER A 27 -19.96 -28.18 -26.89
N LEU A 28 -18.86 -28.19 -26.13
CA LEU A 28 -18.78 -27.74 -24.75
C LEU A 28 -18.02 -26.40 -24.68
N GLY A 29 -18.63 -25.38 -24.11
CA GLY A 29 -18.00 -24.07 -23.86
C GLY A 29 -18.91 -22.85 -24.06
N GLY A 30 -18.45 -21.73 -23.51
CA GLY A 30 -19.13 -20.45 -23.49
C GLY A 30 -18.92 -19.60 -24.75
N ARG A 31 -19.18 -18.28 -24.62
CA ARG A 31 -18.70 -17.29 -25.60
C ARG A 31 -17.21 -17.09 -25.34
N GLY A 32 -16.36 -17.32 -26.34
CA GLY A 32 -14.93 -17.03 -26.28
C GLY A 32 -14.02 -18.26 -26.30
N ALA A 33 -14.45 -19.37 -25.69
CA ALA A 33 -13.75 -20.66 -25.76
C ALA A 33 -14.76 -21.81 -25.83
N SER A 34 -14.59 -22.72 -26.80
CA SER A 34 -15.39 -23.94 -26.89
C SER A 34 -14.67 -25.11 -27.56
N LEU A 35 -14.77 -26.28 -26.94
CA LEU A 35 -14.35 -27.57 -27.46
C LEU A 35 -15.48 -28.15 -28.31
N SER A 36 -15.17 -28.70 -29.49
CA SER A 36 -16.14 -29.40 -30.33
C SER A 36 -15.64 -30.80 -30.68
N ILE A 37 -16.41 -31.82 -30.32
CA ILE A 37 -16.10 -33.25 -30.44
C ILE A 37 -17.08 -33.87 -31.45
N GLY A 38 -16.58 -34.66 -32.40
CA GLY A 38 -17.42 -35.39 -33.36
C GLY A 38 -16.61 -36.25 -34.31
N LYS A 39 -17.28 -36.90 -35.27
CA LYS A 39 -16.69 -37.91 -36.19
C LYS A 39 -15.43 -37.47 -36.96
N LYS A 40 -15.19 -36.16 -37.12
CA LYS A 40 -14.01 -35.59 -37.81
C LYS A 40 -12.83 -35.23 -36.89
N GLY A 41 -12.91 -35.60 -35.61
CA GLY A 41 -11.92 -35.30 -34.58
C GLY A 41 -12.34 -34.20 -33.62
N THR A 42 -11.50 -33.94 -32.62
CA THR A 42 -11.72 -32.94 -31.56
C THR A 42 -11.09 -31.60 -31.97
N TYR A 43 -11.81 -30.49 -31.77
CA TYR A 43 -11.37 -29.15 -32.13
C TYR A 43 -11.55 -28.17 -30.98
N GLY A 44 -10.48 -27.46 -30.60
CA GLY A 44 -10.57 -26.29 -29.73
C GLY A 44 -10.83 -25.04 -30.55
N ASN A 45 -11.80 -24.22 -30.15
CA ASN A 45 -12.13 -22.93 -30.78
C ASN A 45 -11.98 -21.83 -29.73
N LEU A 46 -11.07 -20.88 -29.96
CA LEU A 46 -10.98 -19.61 -29.24
C LEU A 46 -11.53 -18.49 -30.12
N SER A 47 -12.11 -17.45 -29.53
CA SER A 47 -12.51 -16.24 -30.24
C SER A 47 -12.58 -15.06 -29.28
N LEU A 48 -12.06 -13.89 -29.65
CA LEU A 48 -12.17 -12.69 -28.82
C LEU A 48 -13.50 -11.99 -29.11
N PRO A 49 -14.47 -11.92 -28.16
CA PRO A 49 -15.77 -11.30 -28.39
C PRO A 49 -15.63 -9.84 -28.83
N GLY A 50 -16.35 -9.43 -29.88
CA GLY A 50 -16.29 -8.07 -30.44
C GLY A 50 -15.15 -7.80 -31.42
N SER A 51 -14.12 -8.65 -31.51
CA SER A 51 -12.95 -8.41 -32.38
C SER A 51 -13.04 -9.01 -33.80
N GLY A 52 -13.97 -9.94 -34.03
CA GLY A 52 -14.00 -10.76 -35.26
C GLY A 52 -12.94 -11.87 -35.34
N LEU A 53 -11.93 -11.87 -34.46
CA LEU A 53 -10.85 -12.87 -34.44
C LEU A 53 -11.33 -14.19 -33.82
N SER A 54 -11.11 -15.29 -34.55
CA SER A 54 -11.35 -16.65 -34.06
C SER A 54 -10.27 -17.62 -34.54
N TYR A 55 -9.78 -18.44 -33.62
CA TYR A 55 -8.75 -19.44 -33.85
C TYR A 55 -9.32 -20.83 -33.58
N ARG A 56 -9.15 -21.75 -34.53
CA ARG A 56 -9.61 -23.15 -34.40
C ARG A 56 -8.45 -24.10 -34.65
N THR A 57 -8.10 -24.88 -33.64
CA THR A 57 -7.09 -25.95 -33.75
C THR A 57 -7.73 -27.33 -33.66
N LYS A 58 -7.14 -28.32 -34.34
CA LYS A 58 -7.53 -29.73 -34.25
C LYS A 58 -6.64 -30.40 -33.21
N LEU A 59 -7.25 -30.88 -32.12
CA LEU A 59 -6.56 -31.47 -30.98
C LEU A 59 -6.28 -32.98 -31.15
N SER A 60 -6.51 -33.52 -32.34
CA SER A 60 -6.33 -34.95 -32.65
C SER A 60 -5.57 -35.14 -33.98
N SER A 61 -4.25 -35.21 -33.88
CA SER A 61 -3.36 -35.80 -34.89
C SER A 61 -2.13 -36.38 -34.21
N ASN A 62 -2.12 -37.70 -34.04
CA ASN A 62 -0.93 -38.45 -33.66
C ASN A 62 -0.16 -38.76 -34.95
N GLN A 63 1.06 -38.24 -35.14
CA GLN A 63 2.03 -38.90 -36.03
C GLN A 63 3.49 -38.49 -35.84
N ASN A 64 4.29 -39.55 -35.89
CA ASN A 64 5.73 -39.67 -35.87
C ASN A 64 6.56 -38.72 -36.76
N VAL A 65 7.81 -38.57 -36.30
CA VAL A 65 9.02 -38.06 -36.96
C VAL A 65 9.14 -38.38 -38.46
N LYS A 66 9.39 -37.34 -39.28
CA LYS A 66 10.45 -37.32 -40.33
C LYS A 66 10.69 -35.91 -40.88
N ARG A 67 11.93 -35.44 -40.70
CA ARG A 67 12.77 -34.35 -41.30
C ARG A 67 12.16 -33.15 -42.08
N PRO A 68 12.89 -32.01 -42.14
CA PRO A 68 12.27 -30.69 -42.20
C PRO A 68 12.08 -30.13 -43.63
N THR A 69 11.01 -29.35 -43.79
CA THR A 69 10.92 -28.31 -44.82
C THR A 69 10.62 -26.99 -44.13
N THR A 70 11.35 -25.95 -44.50
CA THR A 70 11.34 -24.62 -43.85
C THR A 70 9.95 -23.99 -43.87
N THR A 71 9.29 -23.94 -42.71
CA THR A 71 8.15 -23.05 -42.48
C THR A 71 8.45 -22.22 -41.24
N GLN A 72 8.71 -20.93 -41.43
CA GLN A 72 8.99 -19.98 -40.35
C GLN A 72 7.78 -19.89 -39.41
N LYS A 73 7.87 -20.56 -38.27
CA LYS A 73 6.91 -20.41 -37.18
C LYS A 73 7.29 -19.14 -36.43
N SER A 74 6.49 -18.08 -36.56
CA SER A 74 6.76 -16.78 -35.94
C SER A 74 6.89 -16.93 -34.41
N ILE A 75 8.08 -16.59 -33.89
CA ILE A 75 8.38 -16.59 -32.45
C ILE A 75 7.87 -15.28 -31.85
N SER A 76 6.54 -15.09 -31.85
CA SER A 76 5.88 -13.85 -31.41
C SER A 76 5.28 -13.92 -30.00
N ASP A 77 4.96 -15.12 -29.50
CA ASP A 77 4.12 -15.31 -28.31
C ASP A 77 4.72 -16.26 -27.25
N ILE A 78 6.06 -16.28 -27.09
CA ILE A 78 6.72 -17.00 -25.99
C ILE A 78 7.06 -16.00 -24.88
N SER A 79 6.30 -16.03 -23.78
CA SER A 79 6.67 -15.33 -22.56
C SER A 79 7.78 -16.07 -21.83
N ILE A 80 8.79 -15.34 -21.34
CA ILE A 80 10.02 -15.88 -20.75
C ILE A 80 10.27 -15.16 -19.43
N LYS A 81 10.60 -15.91 -18.39
CA LYS A 81 11.09 -15.39 -17.12
C LYS A 81 12.58 -15.63 -17.02
N VAL A 82 13.33 -14.64 -16.55
CA VAL A 82 14.78 -14.73 -16.36
C VAL A 82 15.08 -14.71 -14.86
N ARG A 83 15.87 -15.68 -14.39
CA ARG A 83 16.46 -15.69 -13.04
C ARG A 83 17.97 -15.52 -13.19
N ILE A 84 18.54 -14.61 -12.38
CA ILE A 84 19.98 -14.44 -12.24
C ILE A 84 20.40 -15.24 -11.00
N ASN A 85 21.43 -16.06 -11.12
CA ASN A 85 22.03 -16.78 -10.00
C ASN A 85 23.14 -15.93 -9.37
N GLU A 86 23.59 -16.33 -8.18
CA GLU A 86 24.60 -15.62 -7.38
C GLU A 86 25.97 -15.41 -8.04
N ASP A 87 26.29 -16.18 -9.08
CA ASP A 87 27.50 -16.14 -9.89
C ASP A 87 27.32 -15.33 -11.19
N GLY A 88 26.11 -14.82 -11.46
CA GLY A 88 25.75 -14.14 -12.70
C GLY A 88 25.33 -15.07 -13.84
N SER A 89 25.29 -16.40 -13.61
CA SER A 89 24.68 -17.32 -14.56
C SER A 89 23.17 -17.10 -14.65
N VAL A 90 22.60 -17.41 -15.82
CA VAL A 90 21.21 -17.03 -16.14
C VAL A 90 20.36 -18.24 -16.48
N GLU A 91 19.29 -18.43 -15.70
CA GLU A 91 18.24 -19.40 -16.00
C GLU A 91 17.12 -18.76 -16.82
N TYR A 92 16.71 -19.45 -17.88
CA TYR A 92 15.54 -19.10 -18.69
C TYR A 92 14.40 -20.03 -18.29
N LEU A 93 13.31 -19.46 -17.76
CA LEU A 93 12.21 -20.18 -17.15
C LEU A 93 10.89 -19.87 -17.86
N ASN A 94 9.97 -20.83 -17.87
CA ASN A 94 8.58 -20.60 -18.23
C ASN A 94 7.88 -19.78 -17.11
N PRO A 95 7.26 -18.63 -17.41
CA PRO A 95 6.61 -17.78 -16.39
C PRO A 95 5.49 -18.47 -15.60
N ASN A 96 4.82 -19.47 -16.17
CA ASN A 96 3.62 -20.07 -15.57
C ASN A 96 3.93 -21.13 -14.51
N ASP A 97 5.05 -21.87 -14.66
CA ASP A 97 5.41 -23.01 -13.80
C ASP A 97 6.84 -22.92 -13.23
N ASN A 98 7.61 -21.90 -13.60
CA ASN A 98 9.03 -21.71 -13.27
C ASN A 98 9.97 -22.85 -13.70
N THR A 99 9.55 -23.73 -14.61
CA THR A 99 10.41 -24.79 -15.15
C THR A 99 11.44 -24.22 -16.13
N ARG A 100 12.63 -24.84 -16.21
CA ARG A 100 13.69 -24.43 -17.15
C ARG A 100 13.25 -24.67 -18.59
N LEU A 101 13.44 -23.68 -19.45
CA LEU A 101 13.11 -23.79 -20.88
C LEU A 101 14.11 -24.72 -21.61
N PRO A 102 13.63 -25.57 -22.55
CA PRO A 102 14.47 -26.41 -23.38
C PRO A 102 15.57 -25.64 -24.13
N GLU A 103 16.76 -26.21 -24.20
CA GLU A 103 17.97 -25.54 -24.73
C GLU A 103 17.86 -25.14 -26.21
N ASN A 104 17.11 -25.90 -27.01
CA ASN A 104 16.81 -25.54 -28.40
C ASN A 104 15.97 -24.25 -28.48
N ILE A 105 14.95 -24.12 -27.63
CA ILE A 105 14.11 -22.91 -27.56
C ILE A 105 14.94 -21.72 -27.07
N VAL A 106 15.75 -21.91 -26.03
CA VAL A 106 16.67 -20.88 -25.52
C VAL A 106 17.67 -20.44 -26.61
N SER A 107 18.21 -21.36 -27.39
CA SER A 107 19.15 -21.06 -28.49
C SER A 107 18.49 -20.25 -29.61
N ASP A 108 17.26 -20.60 -30.00
CA ASP A 108 16.50 -19.85 -31.01
C ASP A 108 16.18 -18.42 -30.54
N ILE A 109 15.77 -18.23 -29.29
CA ILE A 109 15.52 -16.90 -28.70
C ILE A 109 16.82 -16.09 -28.62
N LYS A 110 17.93 -16.70 -28.16
CA LYS A 110 19.25 -16.05 -28.10
C LYS A 110 19.71 -15.54 -29.47
N LYS A 111 19.38 -16.25 -30.54
CA LYS A 111 19.74 -15.91 -31.92
C LYS A 111 18.81 -14.85 -32.53
N ASN A 112 17.50 -14.96 -32.32
CA ASN A 112 16.50 -14.17 -33.04
C ASN A 112 15.95 -12.96 -32.25
N ASN A 113 16.13 -12.94 -30.92
CA ASN A 113 15.53 -11.93 -30.02
C ASN A 113 16.57 -11.32 -29.06
N LYS A 114 17.84 -11.22 -29.50
CA LYS A 114 18.98 -10.76 -28.68
C LYS A 114 18.72 -9.43 -27.96
N GLU A 115 18.20 -8.42 -28.65
CA GLU A 115 17.93 -7.09 -28.09
C GLU A 115 16.86 -7.14 -26.98
N VAL A 116 15.80 -7.93 -27.19
CA VAL A 116 14.73 -8.16 -26.20
C VAL A 116 15.28 -8.90 -24.97
N LEU A 117 16.19 -9.87 -25.16
CA LEU A 117 16.86 -10.50 -24.03
C LEU A 117 17.79 -9.53 -23.28
N ILE A 118 18.45 -8.59 -23.96
CA ILE A 118 19.27 -7.56 -23.31
C ILE A 118 18.40 -6.62 -22.47
N SER A 119 17.23 -6.19 -22.96
CA SER A 119 16.32 -5.37 -22.15
C SER A 119 15.74 -6.13 -20.94
N ILE A 120 15.39 -7.41 -21.11
CA ILE A 120 15.00 -8.29 -19.99
C ILE A 120 16.16 -8.48 -19.00
N PHE A 121 17.40 -8.65 -19.47
CA PHE A 121 18.58 -8.76 -18.59
C PHE A 121 18.82 -7.46 -17.81
N LYS A 122 18.68 -6.30 -18.45
CA LYS A 122 18.75 -4.99 -17.79
C LYS A 122 17.67 -4.84 -16.72
N GLN A 123 16.42 -5.23 -17.02
CA GLN A 123 15.31 -5.21 -16.05
C GLN A 123 15.55 -6.18 -14.88
N ALA A 124 16.07 -7.38 -15.17
CA ALA A 124 16.42 -8.37 -14.15
C ALA A 124 17.60 -7.89 -13.28
N CYS A 125 18.63 -7.27 -13.84
CA CYS A 125 19.72 -6.66 -13.08
C CYS A 125 19.21 -5.51 -12.21
N LYS A 126 18.35 -4.62 -12.74
CA LYS A 126 17.72 -3.56 -11.94
C LYS A 126 16.94 -4.13 -10.75
N LYS A 127 16.23 -5.25 -10.94
CA LYS A 127 15.52 -5.95 -9.86
C LYS A 127 16.42 -6.74 -8.90
N ASN A 128 17.63 -7.13 -9.28
CA ASN A 128 18.58 -7.78 -8.35
C ASN A 128 19.45 -6.76 -7.61
N ASN A 129 19.62 -5.57 -8.21
CA ASN A 129 20.16 -4.38 -7.55
C ASN A 129 19.05 -3.58 -6.83
N ASP A 130 17.95 -4.22 -6.41
CA ASP A 130 16.77 -3.46 -5.98
C ASP A 130 17.11 -2.53 -4.80
N GLY A 131 16.54 -1.33 -4.83
CA GLY A 131 16.88 -0.27 -3.90
C GLY A 131 18.29 0.33 -4.05
N LEU A 132 19.34 -0.39 -4.52
CA LEU A 132 20.75 0.09 -4.48
C LEU A 132 20.96 1.49 -5.06
N ASP A 133 20.39 1.76 -6.24
CA ASP A 133 20.52 3.06 -6.91
C ASP A 133 19.55 4.14 -6.34
N LEU A 134 18.73 3.79 -5.33
CA LEU A 134 17.84 4.66 -4.56
C LEU A 134 18.33 4.90 -3.12
N LEU A 135 19.17 4.01 -2.56
CA LEU A 135 19.65 4.11 -1.16
C LEU A 135 20.31 5.46 -0.89
N ASP A 136 21.11 5.93 -1.84
CA ASP A 136 21.85 7.19 -1.83
C ASP A 136 21.01 8.41 -2.28
N LYS A 137 19.75 8.21 -2.70
CA LYS A 137 18.92 9.21 -3.38
C LYS A 137 17.52 9.42 -2.79
N LEU A 138 17.19 8.77 -1.67
CA LEU A 138 15.88 8.91 -1.03
C LEU A 138 15.55 10.37 -0.66
N HIS A 139 16.57 11.18 -0.40
CA HIS A 139 16.43 12.62 -0.13
C HIS A 139 16.06 13.45 -1.38
N LEU A 140 16.34 13.00 -2.62
CA LEU A 140 16.15 13.82 -3.84
C LEU A 140 14.68 14.18 -4.11
N THR A 141 13.75 13.38 -3.60
CA THR A 141 12.31 13.59 -3.75
C THR A 141 11.71 14.38 -2.58
N ALA A 142 12.53 14.80 -1.61
CA ALA A 142 12.08 15.50 -0.41
C ALA A 142 11.61 16.92 -0.72
N MET A 143 10.59 17.38 0.02
CA MET A 143 9.97 18.69 -0.23
C MET A 143 10.59 19.78 0.66
N PRO A 144 10.67 21.04 0.18
CA PRO A 144 11.15 22.15 1.01
C PRO A 144 10.21 22.43 2.19
N PRO A 145 10.71 22.97 3.31
CA PRO A 145 9.89 23.32 4.47
C PRO A 145 8.84 24.39 4.12
N SER A 146 7.69 24.33 4.78
CA SER A 146 6.62 25.32 4.66
C SER A 146 6.11 25.80 6.02
N ASP A 147 5.74 27.09 6.04
CA ASP A 147 5.03 27.75 7.14
C ASP A 147 3.51 27.76 6.96
N THR A 148 3.02 27.30 5.80
CA THR A 148 1.59 27.26 5.47
C THR A 148 1.23 26.03 4.65
N ARG A 149 -0.01 25.54 4.81
CA ARG A 149 -0.57 24.48 3.98
C ARG A 149 -2.02 24.83 3.67
N ILE A 150 -2.32 25.06 2.40
CA ILE A 150 -3.65 25.47 1.95
C ILE A 150 -4.21 24.41 0.99
N TYR A 151 -5.36 23.85 1.35
CA TYR A 151 -6.16 23.01 0.48
C TYR A 151 -7.13 23.86 -0.33
N HIS A 152 -7.01 23.77 -1.66
CA HIS A 152 -7.98 24.31 -2.60
C HIS A 152 -8.99 23.21 -2.98
N LYS A 153 -10.27 23.47 -2.73
CA LYS A 153 -11.38 22.57 -3.08
C LYS A 153 -11.39 22.30 -4.58
N LYS A 154 -11.63 21.05 -4.97
CA LYS A 154 -11.72 20.62 -6.36
C LYS A 154 -13.15 20.77 -6.87
N ASP A 155 -13.30 20.97 -8.17
CA ASP A 155 -14.59 20.89 -8.84
C ASP A 155 -15.04 19.43 -9.02
N TYR A 156 -16.36 19.20 -8.99
CA TYR A 156 -16.92 17.88 -9.18
C TYR A 156 -16.71 17.39 -10.63
N PRO A 157 -16.02 16.26 -10.87
CA PRO A 157 -15.51 15.91 -12.20
C PRO A 157 -16.57 15.35 -13.16
N GLU A 158 -17.71 14.83 -12.69
CA GLU A 158 -18.78 14.37 -13.58
C GLU A 158 -19.62 15.59 -14.03
N PRO A 159 -19.71 15.91 -15.34
CA PRO A 159 -20.54 17.00 -15.81
C PRO A 159 -22.02 16.70 -15.62
N ARG A 160 -22.83 17.75 -15.43
CA ARG A 160 -24.28 17.62 -15.22
C ARG A 160 -24.94 16.85 -16.38
N PRO A 161 -25.81 15.85 -16.10
CA PRO A 161 -26.53 15.11 -17.12
C PRO A 161 -27.30 16.05 -18.08
N GLN A 162 -27.19 15.79 -19.37
CA GLN A 162 -27.89 16.56 -20.40
C GLN A 162 -29.31 16.02 -20.63
N LYS A 163 -30.30 16.90 -20.74
CA LYS A 163 -31.69 16.50 -21.03
C LYS A 163 -31.81 16.07 -22.49
N THR A 164 -32.24 14.82 -22.71
CA THR A 164 -32.42 14.25 -24.04
C THR A 164 -33.61 14.89 -24.76
N LYS A 165 -33.46 15.20 -26.06
CA LYS A 165 -34.55 15.75 -26.88
C LYS A 165 -35.73 14.78 -26.96
N LEU A 166 -36.93 15.28 -26.66
CA LEU A 166 -38.18 14.52 -26.71
C LEU A 166 -38.69 14.39 -28.15
N LYS A 167 -39.48 13.34 -28.45
CA LYS A 167 -40.11 13.17 -29.77
C LYS A 167 -41.31 14.11 -29.92
N GLU A 168 -41.26 14.95 -30.94
CA GLU A 168 -42.33 15.87 -31.32
C GLU A 168 -43.51 15.15 -32.00
N LYS A 169 -44.68 15.80 -32.05
CA LYS A 169 -45.86 15.28 -32.77
C LYS A 169 -45.63 15.32 -34.27
N ASN A 170 -45.81 14.19 -34.95
CA ASN A 170 -45.75 14.08 -36.40
C ASN A 170 -47.13 13.82 -37.01
N PHE A 171 -47.23 13.81 -38.35
CA PHE A 171 -48.51 13.61 -39.04
C PHE A 171 -49.19 12.28 -38.65
N LEU A 172 -48.42 11.19 -38.55
CA LEU A 172 -48.93 9.88 -38.16
C LEU A 172 -49.46 9.85 -36.72
N SER A 173 -48.83 10.57 -35.77
CA SER A 173 -49.30 10.67 -34.39
C SER A 173 -50.56 11.53 -34.23
N LYS A 174 -50.94 12.34 -35.23
CA LYS A 174 -52.23 13.04 -35.23
C LYS A 174 -53.40 12.12 -35.64
N ILE A 175 -53.13 11.06 -36.41
CA ILE A 175 -54.15 10.22 -37.05
C ILE A 175 -54.27 8.85 -36.37
N LEU A 176 -53.18 8.29 -35.84
CA LEU A 176 -53.12 6.93 -35.27
C LEU A 176 -52.88 6.98 -33.75
N PRO A 177 -53.92 6.72 -32.91
CA PRO A 177 -53.81 6.84 -31.45
C PRO A 177 -52.71 5.98 -30.82
N PHE A 178 -52.43 4.81 -31.40
CA PHE A 178 -51.34 3.93 -30.94
C PHE A 178 -49.95 4.56 -31.10
N ILE A 179 -49.73 5.33 -32.17
CA ILE A 179 -48.46 6.01 -32.44
C ILE A 179 -48.25 7.15 -31.43
N GLU A 180 -49.30 7.94 -31.15
CA GLU A 180 -49.25 8.97 -30.10
C GLU A 180 -49.01 8.36 -28.71
N LYS A 181 -49.70 7.27 -28.37
CA LYS A 181 -49.51 6.56 -27.09
C LYS A 181 -48.05 6.08 -26.93
N ASN A 182 -47.43 5.57 -27.99
CA ASN A 182 -46.02 5.14 -27.95
C ASN A 182 -45.05 6.33 -27.92
N ARG A 183 -45.37 7.46 -28.56
CA ARG A 183 -44.58 8.70 -28.49
C ARG A 183 -44.59 9.28 -27.06
N LEU A 184 -45.76 9.36 -26.44
CA LEU A 184 -45.93 9.83 -25.07
C LEU A 184 -45.16 8.94 -24.08
N LYS A 185 -45.36 7.62 -24.13
CA LYS A 185 -44.59 6.65 -23.31
C LYS A 185 -43.07 6.78 -23.49
N PHE A 186 -42.61 6.98 -24.72
CA PHE A 186 -41.18 7.19 -24.97
C PHE A 186 -40.69 8.47 -24.29
N ASN A 187 -41.38 9.61 -24.48
CA ASN A 187 -41.00 10.87 -23.87
C ASN A 187 -41.01 10.82 -22.33
N GLU A 188 -42.05 10.23 -21.76
CA GLU A 188 -42.19 9.96 -20.32
C GLU A 188 -41.01 9.10 -19.82
N SER A 189 -40.69 8.00 -20.49
CA SER A 189 -39.55 7.14 -20.10
C SER A 189 -38.20 7.86 -20.19
N MET A 190 -38.00 8.75 -21.16
CA MET A 190 -36.78 9.56 -21.28
C MET A 190 -36.70 10.64 -20.19
N GLU A 191 -37.83 11.24 -19.80
CA GLU A 191 -37.89 12.22 -18.71
C GLU A 191 -37.67 11.57 -17.34
N ILE A 192 -38.25 10.40 -17.09
CA ILE A 192 -37.98 9.57 -15.91
C ILE A 192 -36.48 9.22 -15.84
N ALA A 193 -35.90 8.68 -16.92
CA ALA A 193 -34.48 8.30 -16.96
C ALA A 193 -33.53 9.51 -16.82
N TYR A 194 -33.92 10.70 -17.30
CA TYR A 194 -33.18 11.94 -17.07
C TYR A 194 -33.25 12.38 -15.61
N ASN A 195 -34.44 12.37 -15.01
CA ASN A 195 -34.65 12.77 -13.61
C ASN A 195 -33.93 11.82 -12.63
N GLU A 196 -33.92 10.51 -12.92
CA GLU A 196 -33.16 9.51 -12.16
C GLU A 196 -31.65 9.77 -12.24
N LYS A 197 -31.10 9.97 -13.45
CA LYS A 197 -29.68 10.34 -13.64
C LYS A 197 -29.32 11.64 -12.93
N LEU A 198 -30.18 12.65 -13.02
CA LEU A 198 -29.98 13.95 -12.37
C LEU A 198 -29.97 13.81 -10.85
N LYS A 199 -30.86 12.99 -10.27
CA LYS A 199 -30.90 12.68 -8.83
C LYS A 199 -29.64 11.96 -8.35
N ILE A 200 -29.19 10.92 -9.08
CA ILE A 200 -27.95 10.19 -8.73
C ILE A 200 -26.76 11.15 -8.80
N TRP A 201 -26.67 11.95 -9.88
CA TRP A 201 -25.61 12.94 -10.05
C TRP A 201 -25.62 14.01 -8.94
N SER A 202 -26.79 14.53 -8.56
CA SER A 202 -26.89 15.55 -7.50
C SER A 202 -26.50 14.98 -6.14
N GLN A 203 -26.89 13.75 -5.82
CA GLN A 203 -26.48 13.07 -4.59
C GLN A 203 -24.96 12.82 -4.54
N LYS A 204 -24.36 12.37 -5.65
CA LYS A 204 -22.89 12.23 -5.74
C LYS A 204 -22.19 13.58 -5.58
N LYS A 205 -22.67 14.62 -6.25
CA LYS A 205 -22.09 15.97 -6.16
C LYS A 205 -22.19 16.51 -4.74
N GLU A 206 -23.36 16.39 -4.08
CA GLU A 206 -23.54 16.84 -2.70
C GLU A 206 -22.58 16.15 -1.73
N ASN A 207 -22.39 14.82 -1.86
CA ASN A 207 -21.43 14.08 -1.04
C ASN A 207 -19.98 14.48 -1.35
N PHE A 208 -19.64 14.73 -2.61
CA PHE A 208 -18.32 15.23 -2.99
C PHE A 208 -18.06 16.63 -2.44
N ASP A 209 -19.01 17.55 -2.59
CA ASP A 209 -18.93 18.93 -2.08
C ASP A 209 -18.77 18.93 -0.55
N LYS A 210 -19.46 18.04 0.17
CA LYS A 210 -19.27 17.83 1.62
C LYS A 210 -17.85 17.36 1.94
N ASN A 211 -17.37 16.29 1.32
CA ASN A 211 -16.02 15.78 1.54
C ASN A 211 -14.94 16.85 1.24
N GLU A 212 -15.08 17.63 0.16
CA GLU A 212 -14.16 18.72 -0.17
C GLU A 212 -14.23 19.88 0.85
N ASN A 213 -15.40 20.17 1.42
CA ASN A 213 -15.53 21.11 2.53
C ASN A 213 -14.86 20.59 3.81
N ASP A 214 -15.05 19.31 4.14
CA ASP A 214 -14.47 18.69 5.35
C ASP A 214 -12.93 18.63 5.26
N ILE A 215 -12.37 18.28 4.10
CA ILE A 215 -10.92 18.32 3.85
C ILE A 215 -10.40 19.76 3.94
N ALA A 216 -11.09 20.74 3.33
CA ALA A 216 -10.69 22.14 3.40
C ALA A 216 -10.70 22.67 4.83
N TYR A 217 -11.72 22.34 5.64
CA TYR A 217 -11.79 22.72 7.04
C TYR A 217 -10.68 22.06 7.88
N ARG A 218 -10.44 20.75 7.68
CA ARG A 218 -9.38 20.01 8.37
C ARG A 218 -8.00 20.60 8.11
N ILE A 219 -7.68 20.94 6.85
CA ILE A 219 -6.36 21.44 6.48
C ILE A 219 -6.20 22.95 6.75
N ASN A 220 -7.16 23.77 6.36
CA ASN A 220 -6.99 25.23 6.38
C ASN A 220 -7.26 25.83 7.76
N GLU A 221 -8.13 25.22 8.56
CA GLU A 221 -8.47 25.69 9.90
C GLU A 221 -7.78 24.83 10.97
N LEU A 222 -8.12 23.53 11.07
CA LEU A 222 -7.68 22.70 12.21
C LEU A 222 -6.18 22.40 12.23
N LEU A 223 -5.59 22.02 11.09
CA LEU A 223 -4.14 21.80 11.00
C LEU A 223 -3.35 23.10 11.19
N ALA A 224 -3.86 24.22 10.65
CA ALA A 224 -3.25 25.54 10.79
C ALA A 224 -3.34 26.08 12.24
N SER A 225 -4.42 25.77 12.97
CA SER A 225 -4.58 26.13 14.38
C SER A 225 -3.81 25.21 15.34
N GLY A 226 -3.15 24.16 14.84
CA GLY A 226 -2.41 23.21 15.65
C GLY A 226 -3.28 22.20 16.39
N ASN A 227 -4.44 21.81 15.85
CA ASN A 227 -5.26 20.76 16.44
C ASN A 227 -4.50 19.41 16.44
N GLU A 228 -4.30 18.86 17.64
CA GLU A 228 -3.46 17.69 17.88
C GLU A 228 -3.96 16.42 17.17
N GLU A 229 -5.26 16.13 17.20
CA GLU A 229 -5.85 14.97 16.50
C GLU A 229 -5.60 15.04 14.99
N VAL A 230 -5.72 16.25 14.42
CA VAL A 230 -5.46 16.48 12.99
C VAL A 230 -3.98 16.36 12.69
N ILE A 231 -3.07 16.95 13.48
CA ILE A 231 -1.62 16.79 13.29
C ILE A 231 -1.24 15.30 13.35
N ASN A 232 -1.68 14.58 14.37
CA ASN A 232 -1.43 13.14 14.52
C ASN A 232 -1.91 12.35 13.30
N SER A 233 -3.15 12.57 12.82
CA SER A 233 -3.68 11.86 11.65
C SER A 233 -2.95 12.19 10.35
N GLU A 234 -2.48 13.44 10.18
CA GLU A 234 -1.68 13.87 9.04
C GLU A 234 -0.24 13.32 9.10
N LEU A 235 0.37 13.21 10.29
CA LEU A 235 1.68 12.57 10.49
C LEU A 235 1.64 11.06 10.22
N VAL A 236 0.65 10.34 10.76
CA VAL A 236 0.44 8.91 10.44
C VAL A 236 0.27 8.73 8.93
N THR A 237 -0.56 9.56 8.30
CA THR A 237 -0.78 9.51 6.85
C THR A 237 0.50 9.82 6.07
N LEU A 238 1.30 10.77 6.53
CA LEU A 238 2.56 11.14 5.89
C LEU A 238 3.58 10.00 5.96
N LEU A 239 3.95 9.59 7.17
CA LEU A 239 5.00 8.60 7.41
C LEU A 239 4.67 7.26 6.75
N SER A 240 3.41 6.83 6.82
CA SER A 240 2.92 5.59 6.16
C SER A 240 2.99 5.62 4.62
N ASN A 241 3.07 6.81 4.01
CA ASN A 241 3.15 6.97 2.55
C ASN A 241 4.60 7.16 2.04
N ILE A 242 5.60 7.22 2.92
CA ILE A 242 7.01 7.29 2.51
C ILE A 242 7.45 5.91 2.00
N SER A 243 7.86 5.83 0.73
CA SER A 243 8.32 4.60 0.09
C SER A 243 9.79 4.36 0.41
N PHE A 244 10.08 3.74 1.56
CA PHE A 244 11.44 3.38 1.95
C PHE A 244 11.99 2.23 1.09
N PRO A 245 13.25 2.29 0.60
CA PRO A 245 13.89 1.20 -0.15
C PRO A 245 14.15 -0.08 0.67
N LYS A 246 14.09 0.04 2.00
CA LYS A 246 14.38 -0.98 3.01
C LYS A 246 13.37 -0.82 4.15
N GLU A 247 13.27 -1.84 5.02
CA GLU A 247 12.37 -1.75 6.16
C GLU A 247 12.82 -0.61 7.08
N THR A 248 11.87 0.19 7.55
CA THR A 248 12.11 1.40 8.34
C THR A 248 10.82 1.71 9.06
N ASN A 249 10.83 1.66 10.38
CA ASN A 249 9.68 1.99 11.22
C ASN A 249 9.92 3.35 11.90
N VAL A 250 8.84 4.10 12.15
CA VAL A 250 8.90 5.45 12.73
C VAL A 250 7.82 5.59 13.78
N ASP A 251 8.23 5.62 15.04
CA ASP A 251 7.39 6.00 16.17
C ASP A 251 7.56 7.49 16.46
N PHE A 252 6.51 8.13 17.01
CA PHE A 252 6.53 9.57 17.23
C PHE A 252 5.66 10.03 18.40
N GLU A 253 6.06 11.15 19.00
CA GLU A 253 5.38 11.82 20.11
C GLU A 253 5.43 13.34 19.88
N ILE A 254 4.33 14.06 20.15
CA ILE A 254 4.26 15.52 19.98
C ILE A 254 4.31 16.18 21.35
N ASN A 255 5.33 17.02 21.57
CA ASN A 255 5.50 17.82 22.77
C ASN A 255 5.42 19.31 22.38
N GLU A 256 4.24 19.90 22.53
CA GLU A 256 3.91 21.27 22.07
C GLU A 256 4.17 21.47 20.55
N ASP A 257 5.22 22.19 20.18
CA ASP A 257 5.65 22.38 18.78
C ASP A 257 6.91 21.59 18.40
N ASN A 258 7.37 20.70 19.29
CA ASN A 258 8.47 19.78 19.08
C ASN A 258 7.93 18.37 18.76
N LEU A 259 8.23 17.86 17.57
CA LEU A 259 8.00 16.46 17.23
C LEU A 259 9.22 15.62 17.65
N VAL A 260 9.01 14.67 18.56
CA VAL A 260 9.99 13.65 18.90
C VAL A 260 9.75 12.45 17.99
N LEU A 261 10.82 11.96 17.36
CA LEU A 261 10.79 10.82 16.44
C LEU A 261 11.78 9.76 16.93
N ASP A 262 11.35 8.51 16.92
CA ASP A 262 12.22 7.35 17.06
C ASP A 262 12.14 6.50 15.79
N VAL A 263 13.31 6.17 15.22
CA VAL A 263 13.42 5.61 13.86
C VAL A 263 14.22 4.33 13.90
N ASP A 264 13.52 3.23 13.63
CA ASP A 264 14.09 1.92 13.39
C ASP A 264 14.71 1.89 11.98
N LEU A 265 16.05 1.85 11.92
CA LEU A 265 16.81 1.85 10.68
C LEU A 265 17.11 0.41 10.24
N PRO A 266 17.12 0.14 8.92
CA PRO A 266 17.54 -1.16 8.42
C PRO A 266 18.96 -1.50 8.88
N GLU A 267 19.27 -2.78 9.01
CA GLU A 267 20.60 -3.24 9.37
C GLU A 267 21.60 -3.04 8.21
N ILE A 268 22.89 -3.04 8.52
CA ILE A 268 23.91 -3.00 7.46
C ILE A 268 23.89 -4.31 6.63
N GLU A 269 23.49 -5.42 7.25
CA GLU A 269 23.21 -6.75 6.69
C GLU A 269 22.32 -6.65 5.44
N ASP A 270 21.32 -5.79 5.51
CA ASP A 270 20.30 -5.59 4.49
C ASP A 270 20.81 -4.90 3.23
N ILE A 271 21.98 -4.24 3.29
CA ILE A 271 22.62 -3.60 2.14
C ILE A 271 23.28 -4.69 1.27
N PRO A 272 22.91 -4.82 -0.03
CA PRO A 272 23.46 -5.85 -0.90
C PRO A 272 24.99 -5.80 -1.00
N ASN A 273 25.63 -6.96 -1.00
CA ASN A 273 27.08 -7.13 -1.15
C ASN A 273 27.53 -7.38 -2.60
N LYS A 274 26.59 -7.44 -3.56
CA LYS A 274 26.82 -7.71 -4.98
C LYS A 274 26.07 -6.69 -5.84
N LYS A 275 26.69 -6.22 -6.93
CA LYS A 275 26.05 -5.43 -7.99
C LYS A 275 26.08 -6.22 -9.30
N TYR A 276 24.92 -6.36 -9.93
CA TYR A 276 24.70 -7.07 -11.19
C TYR A 276 24.59 -6.06 -12.34
N THR A 277 25.33 -6.26 -13.43
CA THR A 277 25.25 -5.40 -14.62
C THR A 277 25.10 -6.22 -15.90
N ALA A 278 24.08 -5.90 -16.70
CA ALA A 278 23.87 -6.50 -18.01
C ALA A 278 24.72 -5.81 -19.08
N SER A 279 25.35 -6.59 -19.95
CA SER A 279 26.10 -6.04 -21.10
C SER A 279 25.16 -5.46 -22.16
N ASP A 280 25.47 -4.26 -22.66
CA ASP A 280 24.71 -3.63 -23.76
C ASP A 280 24.74 -4.41 -25.08
N ASN A 281 25.82 -5.18 -25.30
CA ASN A 281 26.13 -5.80 -26.59
C ASN A 281 26.13 -7.33 -26.55
N SER A 282 25.97 -7.96 -25.38
CA SER A 282 26.07 -9.42 -25.22
C SER A 282 25.11 -9.97 -24.16
N LEU A 283 24.76 -11.25 -24.28
CA LEU A 283 23.91 -11.95 -23.32
C LEU A 283 24.73 -12.45 -22.12
N ARG A 284 25.37 -11.49 -21.43
CA ARG A 284 26.20 -11.71 -20.25
C ARG A 284 25.81 -10.73 -19.15
N ILE A 285 25.88 -11.22 -17.92
CA ILE A 285 25.72 -10.43 -16.71
C ILE A 285 27.06 -10.48 -15.96
N SER A 286 27.57 -9.33 -15.57
CA SER A 286 28.73 -9.21 -14.69
C SER A 286 28.24 -9.07 -13.25
N VAL A 287 28.91 -9.76 -12.33
CA VAL A 287 28.70 -9.61 -10.87
C VAL A 287 29.96 -8.98 -10.29
N LYS A 288 29.79 -7.83 -9.64
CA LYS A 288 30.85 -7.17 -8.87
C LYS A 288 30.51 -7.30 -7.38
N THR A 289 31.39 -7.91 -6.59
CA THR A 289 31.31 -7.82 -5.13
C THR A 289 31.60 -6.37 -4.71
N ILE A 290 30.74 -5.82 -3.86
CA ILE A 290 30.90 -4.49 -3.25
C ILE A 290 31.86 -4.66 -2.07
N SER A 291 32.88 -3.80 -1.96
CA SER A 291 33.81 -3.87 -0.82
C SER A 291 33.14 -3.45 0.49
N ASP A 292 33.57 -3.98 1.64
CA ASP A 292 32.99 -3.62 2.94
C ASP A 292 32.98 -2.11 3.20
N THR A 293 34.03 -1.40 2.77
CA THR A 293 34.12 0.06 2.87
C THR A 293 33.12 0.78 1.95
N GLU A 294 32.90 0.28 0.74
CA GLU A 294 31.89 0.80 -0.20
C GLU A 294 30.47 0.54 0.36
N ARG A 295 30.22 -0.66 0.91
CA ARG A 295 28.95 -1.05 1.56
C ARG A 295 28.65 -0.21 2.80
N ARG A 296 29.64 0.04 3.67
CA ARG A 296 29.50 0.94 4.84
C ARG A 296 29.21 2.38 4.45
N LYS A 297 29.81 2.89 3.36
CA LYS A 297 29.50 4.21 2.83
C LYS A 297 28.07 4.29 2.28
N ILE A 298 27.64 3.28 1.53
CA ILE A 298 26.24 3.17 1.05
C ILE A 298 25.27 3.17 2.24
N TYR A 299 25.53 2.36 3.27
CA TYR A 299 24.74 2.32 4.50
C TYR A 299 24.68 3.68 5.20
N MET A 300 25.83 4.32 5.41
CA MET A 300 25.96 5.65 6.01
C MET A 300 25.13 6.69 5.24
N THR A 301 25.26 6.78 3.92
CA THR A 301 24.45 7.72 3.11
C THR A 301 22.96 7.35 3.13
N HIS A 302 22.63 6.06 3.22
CA HIS A 302 21.24 5.60 3.25
C HIS A 302 20.51 6.05 4.50
N ILE A 303 21.05 5.80 5.69
CA ILE A 303 20.39 6.18 6.94
C ILE A 303 20.26 7.71 7.08
N HIS A 304 21.26 8.48 6.64
CA HIS A 304 21.14 9.94 6.61
C HIS A 304 20.12 10.42 5.57
N SER A 305 19.94 9.70 4.45
CA SER A 305 18.88 10.01 3.48
C SER A 305 17.48 9.68 4.01
N ILE A 306 17.32 8.64 4.84
CA ILE A 306 16.07 8.34 5.58
C ILE A 306 15.75 9.49 6.53
N ILE A 307 16.70 9.87 7.39
CA ILE A 307 16.54 10.96 8.37
C ILE A 307 16.19 12.27 7.65
N PHE A 308 16.93 12.62 6.59
CA PHE A 308 16.65 13.83 5.79
C PHE A 308 15.26 13.80 5.17
N ARG A 309 14.84 12.66 4.60
CA ARG A 309 13.52 12.49 3.98
C ARG A 309 12.39 12.74 4.97
N ILE A 310 12.47 12.12 6.16
CA ILE A 310 11.45 12.25 7.21
C ILE A 310 11.35 13.71 7.67
N ILE A 311 12.48 14.34 8.02
CA ILE A 311 12.53 15.71 8.54
C ILE A 311 12.00 16.72 7.51
N ALA A 312 12.43 16.61 6.25
CA ALA A 312 11.98 17.48 5.18
C ALA A 312 10.46 17.39 4.94
N ASP A 313 9.94 16.17 4.82
CA ASP A 313 8.53 15.92 4.57
C ASP A 313 7.62 16.45 5.70
N VAL A 314 8.01 16.20 6.96
CA VAL A 314 7.29 16.74 8.13
C VAL A 314 7.28 18.26 8.11
N PHE A 315 8.45 18.90 7.96
CA PHE A 315 8.54 20.36 7.92
C PHE A 315 7.87 20.98 6.69
N SER A 316 7.66 20.21 5.61
CA SER A 316 6.91 20.66 4.43
C SER A 316 5.39 20.60 4.64
N LEU A 317 4.87 19.55 5.30
CA LEU A 317 3.43 19.28 5.38
C LEU A 317 2.74 19.66 6.69
N ILE A 318 3.49 19.83 7.77
CA ILE A 318 2.94 20.22 9.09
C ILE A 318 3.49 21.61 9.46
N PRO A 319 2.73 22.70 9.25
CA PRO A 319 3.19 24.06 9.51
C PRO A 319 3.59 24.32 10.95
N THR A 320 2.84 23.77 11.91
CA THR A 320 2.90 24.10 13.34
C THR A 320 4.09 23.52 14.09
N ILE A 321 4.63 22.38 13.64
CA ILE A 321 5.87 21.81 14.19
C ILE A 321 7.04 22.75 13.88
N LYS A 322 7.66 23.29 14.92
CA LYS A 322 8.82 24.20 14.81
C LYS A 322 10.15 23.49 15.05
N ARG A 323 10.17 22.40 15.80
CA ARG A 323 11.38 21.63 16.10
C ARG A 323 11.14 20.13 15.90
N ILE A 324 12.18 19.42 15.49
CA ILE A 324 12.20 17.96 15.43
C ILE A 324 13.38 17.46 16.24
N THR A 325 13.12 16.55 17.18
CA THR A 325 14.14 15.78 17.89
C THR A 325 14.04 14.33 17.40
N LEU A 326 14.91 13.93 16.48
CA LEU A 326 14.90 12.59 15.87
C LEU A 326 16.04 11.75 16.45
N SER A 327 15.70 10.54 16.90
CA SER A 327 16.65 9.50 17.31
C SER A 327 16.51 8.32 16.36
N ALA A 328 17.62 7.71 15.95
CA ALA A 328 17.60 6.62 14.99
C ALA A 328 18.53 5.49 15.44
N TYR A 329 17.98 4.29 15.57
CA TYR A 329 18.66 3.09 16.04
C TYR A 329 18.65 1.99 14.98
N SER A 330 19.44 0.95 15.19
CA SER A 330 19.41 -0.27 14.39
C SER A 330 19.78 -1.46 15.27
N GLN A 331 19.18 -2.62 15.01
CA GLN A 331 19.42 -3.85 15.76
C GLN A 331 20.81 -4.39 15.49
N ARG A 332 21.61 -4.58 16.54
CA ARG A 332 23.02 -4.98 16.43
C ARG A 332 23.42 -6.02 17.46
N THR A 333 24.25 -6.97 17.04
CA THR A 333 24.87 -7.93 17.97
C THR A 333 25.86 -7.21 18.88
N ASN A 334 25.64 -7.30 20.20
CA ASN A 334 26.61 -6.86 21.20
C ASN A 334 27.73 -7.91 21.31
N ASN A 335 28.96 -7.50 21.01
CA ASN A 335 30.14 -8.37 20.98
C ASN A 335 30.54 -8.96 22.35
N GLN A 336 30.00 -8.44 23.47
CA GLN A 336 30.32 -8.92 24.82
C GLN A 336 29.48 -10.14 25.24
N ASN A 337 28.21 -10.20 24.81
CA ASN A 337 27.23 -11.18 25.26
C ASN A 337 26.57 -11.98 24.12
N GLY A 338 26.69 -11.52 22.86
CA GLY A 338 26.06 -12.13 21.68
C GLY A 338 24.58 -11.79 21.48
N ASN A 339 23.99 -10.95 22.35
CA ASN A 339 22.58 -10.54 22.24
C ASN A 339 22.40 -9.53 21.10
N ILE A 340 21.21 -9.50 20.51
CA ILE A 340 20.77 -8.41 19.64
C ILE A 340 20.20 -7.32 20.55
N GLU A 341 20.72 -6.10 20.41
CA GLU A 341 20.36 -4.93 21.22
C GLU A 341 20.13 -3.74 20.28
N ASP A 342 19.16 -2.88 20.61
CA ASP A 342 18.90 -1.65 19.86
C ASP A 342 20.02 -0.64 20.13
N GLN A 343 20.74 -0.24 19.08
CA GLN A 343 21.84 0.72 19.19
C GLN A 343 21.53 1.98 18.40
N TYR A 344 21.30 3.09 19.11
CA TYR A 344 21.20 4.42 18.52
C TYR A 344 22.50 4.78 17.78
N LEU A 345 22.38 5.18 16.51
CA LEU A 345 23.51 5.50 15.62
C LEU A 345 23.62 7.00 15.32
N VAL A 346 22.47 7.68 15.28
CA VAL A 346 22.34 9.12 14.97
C VAL A 346 21.21 9.69 15.83
N SER A 347 21.42 10.87 16.41
CA SER A 347 20.35 11.68 16.99
C SER A 347 20.55 13.13 16.58
N VAL A 348 19.48 13.80 16.16
CA VAL A 348 19.51 15.20 15.69
C VAL A 348 18.40 16.01 16.34
N ASN A 349 18.70 17.26 16.64
CA ASN A 349 17.73 18.25 17.10
C ASN A 349 17.78 19.44 16.14
N ILE A 350 16.67 19.74 15.47
CA ILE A 350 16.65 20.69 14.34
C ILE A 350 15.46 21.62 14.47
N ASN A 351 15.71 22.95 14.39
CA ASN A 351 14.63 23.92 14.26
C ASN A 351 14.28 24.14 12.77
N LYS A 352 12.98 24.25 12.45
CA LYS A 352 12.49 24.54 11.08
C LYS A 352 13.09 25.83 10.51
N ALA A 353 13.40 26.81 11.36
CA ALA A 353 14.06 28.05 10.96
C ALA A 353 15.48 27.83 10.44
N GLU A 354 16.25 26.92 11.05
CA GLU A 354 17.59 26.54 10.62
C GLU A 354 17.52 25.67 9.36
N TRP A 355 16.57 24.73 9.32
CA TRP A 355 16.34 23.85 8.17
C TRP A 355 16.05 24.60 6.85
N LYS A 356 15.48 25.81 6.93
CA LYS A 356 15.28 26.70 5.77
C LYS A 356 16.57 27.22 5.13
N SER A 357 17.73 27.08 5.78
CA SER A 357 19.03 27.43 5.18
C SER A 357 19.42 26.49 4.03
N ILE A 358 18.86 25.28 4.01
CA ILE A 358 19.15 24.26 3.01
C ILE A 358 18.60 24.68 1.64
N ASN A 359 19.45 24.67 0.62
CA ASN A 359 19.05 24.98 -0.75
C ASN A 359 18.38 23.79 -1.46
N PHE A 360 17.08 23.59 -1.20
CA PHE A 360 16.26 22.56 -1.85
C PHE A 360 16.21 22.66 -3.40
N ASN A 361 16.48 23.83 -4.00
CA ASN A 361 16.56 23.95 -5.47
C ASN A 361 17.80 23.26 -6.05
N ASN A 362 18.78 22.91 -5.23
CA ASN A 362 20.05 22.27 -5.62
C ASN A 362 20.27 20.94 -4.86
N ILE A 363 19.16 20.26 -4.52
CA ILE A 363 19.14 19.09 -3.63
C ILE A 363 20.03 17.93 -4.11
N GLU A 364 20.20 17.77 -5.43
CA GLU A 364 21.06 16.74 -6.04
C GLU A 364 22.56 16.88 -5.75
N HIS A 365 22.98 18.03 -5.22
CA HIS A 365 24.36 18.33 -4.82
C HIS A 365 24.54 18.38 -3.30
N ILE A 366 23.52 18.03 -2.51
CA ILE A 366 23.63 17.97 -1.05
C ILE A 366 24.22 16.62 -0.64
N ASP A 367 25.42 16.63 -0.06
CA ASP A 367 25.87 15.49 0.74
C ASP A 367 25.08 15.48 2.05
N VAL A 368 24.07 14.62 2.15
CA VAL A 368 23.22 14.52 3.35
C VAL A 368 24.01 14.17 4.62
N VAL A 369 25.16 13.51 4.51
CA VAL A 369 25.97 13.08 5.66
C VAL A 369 26.71 14.27 6.27
N GLU A 370 27.21 15.16 5.42
CA GLU A 370 27.84 16.43 5.83
C GLU A 370 26.80 17.52 6.15
N CYS A 371 25.63 17.50 5.49
CA CYS A 371 24.53 18.45 5.70
C CYS A 371 24.06 18.51 7.16
N PHE A 372 24.07 17.39 7.89
CA PHE A 372 23.69 17.38 9.30
C PHE A 372 24.72 18.01 10.24
N ASN A 373 25.96 18.25 9.79
CA ASN A 373 27.01 18.86 10.62
C ASN A 373 26.73 20.35 10.96
N GLN A 374 25.71 20.96 10.35
CA GLN A 374 25.30 22.35 10.63
C GLN A 374 24.20 22.47 11.72
N PHE A 375 23.70 21.35 12.24
CA PHE A 375 22.66 21.29 13.27
C PHE A 375 23.17 20.60 14.54
N ASP A 376 22.37 20.61 15.61
CA ASP A 376 22.66 19.83 16.81
C ASP A 376 22.62 18.33 16.47
N LEU A 377 23.79 17.70 16.40
CA LEU A 377 24.00 16.33 15.93
C LEU A 377 24.83 15.53 16.94
N ILE A 378 24.28 14.41 17.42
CA ILE A 378 25.01 13.35 18.12
C ILE A 378 25.19 12.20 17.14
N ARG A 379 26.45 11.87 16.84
CA ARG A 379 26.84 10.76 15.94
C ARG A 379 28.30 10.40 16.14
N ASP A 380 28.61 9.17 16.51
CA ASP A 380 29.98 8.63 16.52
C ASP A 380 30.18 7.68 15.34
N MET A 381 30.94 8.10 14.33
CA MET A 381 31.29 7.24 13.20
C MET A 381 32.65 7.57 12.59
N SER A 382 33.27 6.58 11.94
CA SER A 382 34.47 6.78 11.12
C SER A 382 34.13 7.42 9.75
N LYS A 383 35.14 8.03 9.11
CA LYS A 383 35.09 8.44 7.68
C LYS A 383 34.87 7.28 6.69
N THR A 384 34.88 6.04 7.18
CA THR A 384 34.60 4.81 6.41
C THR A 384 33.22 4.22 6.71
N GLY A 385 32.36 4.93 7.44
CA GLY A 385 30.98 4.52 7.73
C GLY A 385 30.83 3.47 8.84
N VAL A 386 31.80 3.38 9.76
CA VAL A 386 31.70 2.50 10.95
C VAL A 386 31.09 3.32 12.09
N PHE A 387 29.82 3.07 12.41
CA PHE A 387 29.10 3.70 13.52
C PHE A 387 29.36 2.99 14.86
N LYS A 388 29.50 3.77 15.94
CA LYS A 388 29.36 3.30 17.33
C LYS A 388 28.00 3.71 17.88
N ALA A 389 27.57 3.04 18.95
CA ALA A 389 26.36 3.42 19.68
C ALA A 389 26.53 4.81 20.36
N ILE A 390 25.44 5.56 20.43
CA ILE A 390 25.35 6.87 21.09
C ILE A 390 24.24 6.89 22.15
N THR A 391 24.24 7.90 23.03
CA THR A 391 23.06 8.27 23.83
C THR A 391 22.31 9.37 23.06
N PRO A 392 21.01 9.20 22.73
CA PRO A 392 20.25 10.17 21.96
C PRO A 392 19.78 11.36 22.79
N PHE A 393 19.43 12.48 22.13
CA PHE A 393 18.90 13.68 22.79
C PHE A 393 17.66 13.41 23.65
N ALA A 394 16.76 12.53 23.20
CA ALA A 394 15.52 12.22 23.92
C ALA A 394 15.77 11.63 25.32
N THR A 395 16.78 10.76 25.47
CA THR A 395 17.19 10.22 26.78
C THR A 395 17.80 11.31 27.64
N ILE A 396 18.73 12.12 27.09
CA ILE A 396 19.39 13.20 27.84
C ILE A 396 18.38 14.21 28.41
N ILE A 397 17.34 14.55 27.62
CA ILE A 397 16.28 15.45 28.06
C ILE A 397 15.41 14.82 29.15
N ARG A 398 15.07 13.53 29.05
CA ARG A 398 14.33 12.80 30.10
C ARG A 398 15.13 12.75 31.41
N ASP A 399 16.39 12.33 31.35
CA ASP A 399 17.29 12.24 32.52
C ASP A 399 17.49 13.59 33.23
N ASN A 400 17.46 14.71 32.49
CA ASN A 400 17.57 16.05 33.07
C ASN A 400 16.24 16.50 33.71
N ASN A 401 15.11 16.27 33.03
CA ASN A 401 13.79 16.60 33.56
C ASN A 401 13.45 15.79 34.83
N GLU A 402 13.90 14.53 34.91
CA GLU A 402 13.73 13.70 36.11
C GLU A 402 14.56 14.24 37.29
N LYS A 403 15.82 14.63 37.07
CA LYS A 403 16.66 15.26 38.11
C LYS A 403 16.12 16.61 38.57
N GLU A 404 15.64 17.45 37.66
CA GLU A 404 14.99 18.72 38.03
C GLU A 404 13.72 18.48 38.87
N GLN A 405 12.96 17.41 38.59
CA GLN A 405 11.80 17.03 39.41
C GLN A 405 12.20 16.48 40.78
N GLU A 406 13.28 15.70 40.87
CA GLU A 406 13.84 15.24 42.15
C GLU A 406 14.32 16.42 43.02
N GLU A 407 15.15 17.33 42.48
CA GLU A 407 15.63 18.53 43.19
C GLU A 407 14.49 19.45 43.65
N VAL A 408 13.46 19.66 42.81
CA VAL A 408 12.27 20.46 43.16
C VAL A 408 11.39 19.76 44.22
N SER A 409 11.44 18.42 44.30
CA SER A 409 10.74 17.66 45.35
C SER A 409 11.47 17.74 46.70
N GLU A 410 12.81 17.73 46.69
CA GLU A 410 13.66 17.77 47.88
C GLU A 410 13.71 19.17 48.53
N LEU A 411 13.46 20.23 47.76
CA LEU A 411 13.35 21.62 48.22
C LEU A 411 12.04 22.00 48.93
N LYS A 412 11.08 21.08 49.07
CA LYS A 412 9.83 21.30 49.83
C LYS A 412 9.80 20.49 51.12
N TYR A 413 10.25 21.11 52.21
CA TYR A 413 9.64 21.21 53.55
C TYR A 413 10.72 21.38 54.63
N PRO A 414 10.50 22.31 55.57
CA PRO A 414 10.90 22.10 56.96
C PRO A 414 9.67 22.06 57.89
N ASP A 415 9.60 20.99 58.67
CA ASP A 415 9.07 20.85 60.03
C ASP A 415 7.80 21.61 60.48
N GLU A 416 6.78 20.85 60.89
CA GLU A 416 6.15 21.08 62.20
C GLU A 416 5.68 19.76 62.83
N ASP A 417 5.48 19.75 64.15
CA ASP A 417 5.97 18.68 65.02
C ASP A 417 4.89 17.86 65.78
N ASN A 418 5.28 16.65 66.19
CA ASN A 418 4.82 15.84 67.33
C ASN A 418 3.37 15.32 67.49
N GLY A 419 3.24 14.05 67.92
CA GLY A 419 2.05 13.59 68.68
C GLY A 419 1.64 12.10 68.71
N LEU A 420 2.47 11.20 69.28
CA LEU A 420 2.12 9.88 69.92
C LEU A 420 1.09 8.94 69.22
N SER A 421 1.50 7.77 68.70
CA SER A 421 1.47 6.43 69.37
C SER A 421 0.11 6.01 70.01
N ALA A 422 -0.52 4.86 69.76
CA ALA A 422 -0.29 3.68 68.89
C ALA A 422 -1.65 2.90 68.77
N GLN A 423 -1.85 1.74 68.14
CA GLN A 423 -0.96 0.73 67.53
C GLN A 423 -1.72 -0.07 66.42
N GLU A 424 -1.00 -0.98 65.77
CA GLU A 424 -1.37 -2.17 64.96
C GLU A 424 -2.80 -2.77 65.15
N SER A 425 -3.49 -3.33 64.13
CA SER A 425 -3.02 -3.81 62.82
C SER A 425 -4.13 -3.95 61.76
N GLN A 426 -3.72 -3.83 60.49
CA GLN A 426 -4.32 -4.46 59.29
C GLN A 426 -5.80 -4.24 58.94
N LYS A 427 -6.04 -3.31 58.00
CA LYS A 427 -6.92 -3.60 56.86
C LYS A 427 -6.44 -2.84 55.61
N ARG A 428 -6.21 -3.56 54.52
CA ARG A 428 -5.94 -2.94 53.20
C ARG A 428 -7.26 -2.35 52.70
N GLU A 429 -7.25 -1.07 52.34
CA GLU A 429 -8.34 -0.50 51.56
C GLU A 429 -8.08 -0.77 50.07
N ASP A 430 -8.79 -1.76 49.53
CA ASP A 430 -8.92 -1.91 48.08
C ASP A 430 -9.61 -0.68 47.50
N LYS A 431 -8.87 0.17 46.77
CA LYS A 431 -9.50 1.01 45.75
C LYS A 431 -10.19 0.06 44.76
N PRO A 432 -11.49 0.26 44.44
CA PRO A 432 -12.21 -0.66 43.56
C PRO A 432 -11.60 -0.63 42.16
N GLN A 433 -10.87 -1.68 41.79
CA GLN A 433 -10.51 -1.96 40.41
C GLN A 433 -11.80 -2.17 39.61
N HIS A 434 -12.28 -1.12 38.96
CA HIS A 434 -13.25 -1.25 37.89
C HIS A 434 -12.56 -1.94 36.71
N GLN A 435 -12.62 -3.27 36.70
CA GLN A 435 -12.23 -4.06 35.55
C GLN A 435 -13.06 -3.60 34.35
N SER A 436 -12.38 -3.07 33.33
CA SER A 436 -12.96 -2.91 32.01
C SER A 436 -13.50 -4.26 31.54
N LEU A 437 -14.63 -4.23 30.82
CA LEU A 437 -15.20 -5.44 30.24
C LEU A 437 -14.10 -6.13 29.41
N SER A 438 -13.77 -7.39 29.74
CA SER A 438 -12.85 -8.17 28.92
C SER A 438 -13.31 -8.11 27.46
N ILE A 439 -12.40 -7.84 26.52
CA ILE A 439 -12.71 -7.68 25.09
C ILE A 439 -13.54 -8.88 24.57
N LEU A 440 -13.21 -10.08 25.04
CA LEU A 440 -13.94 -11.32 24.78
C LEU A 440 -15.42 -11.28 25.20
N LEU A 441 -15.74 -10.62 26.31
CA LEU A 441 -17.10 -10.46 26.82
C LEU A 441 -17.86 -9.33 26.11
N ILE A 442 -17.18 -8.26 25.68
CA ILE A 442 -17.77 -7.23 24.79
C ILE A 442 -18.19 -7.88 23.47
N ILE A 443 -17.29 -8.64 22.84
CA ILE A 443 -17.57 -9.41 21.61
C ILE A 443 -18.75 -10.36 21.85
N GLY A 444 -18.77 -11.09 22.97
CA GLY A 444 -19.88 -11.96 23.35
C GLY A 444 -21.24 -11.23 23.43
N ILE A 445 -21.29 -10.03 23.99
CA ILE A 445 -22.52 -9.20 24.07
C ILE A 445 -22.96 -8.73 22.68
N ILE A 446 -22.02 -8.36 21.79
CA ILE A 446 -22.35 -7.89 20.44
C ILE A 446 -23.00 -9.02 19.61
N PHE A 447 -22.39 -10.20 19.58
CA PHE A 447 -22.82 -11.31 18.72
C PHE A 447 -23.90 -12.20 19.35
N PHE A 448 -23.91 -12.38 20.67
CA PHE A 448 -24.83 -13.28 21.37
C PHE A 448 -25.40 -12.63 22.65
N PRO A 449 -26.09 -11.47 22.53
CA PRO A 449 -26.50 -10.66 23.67
C PRO A 449 -27.35 -11.40 24.69
N CYS A 450 -28.29 -12.24 24.24
CA CYS A 450 -29.19 -13.02 25.10
C CYS A 450 -28.46 -14.02 26.03
N ILE A 451 -27.23 -14.39 25.69
CA ILE A 451 -26.38 -15.29 26.50
C ILE A 451 -25.42 -14.48 27.36
N PHE A 452 -24.73 -13.50 26.77
CA PHE A 452 -23.61 -12.81 27.44
C PHE A 452 -24.01 -11.61 28.30
N ALA A 453 -25.17 -10.97 28.09
CA ALA A 453 -25.61 -9.85 28.94
C ALA A 453 -25.71 -10.27 30.42
N TRP A 454 -26.15 -11.50 30.71
CA TRP A 454 -26.26 -12.06 32.05
C TRP A 454 -24.91 -12.19 32.78
N PHE A 455 -23.79 -12.35 32.06
CA PHE A 455 -22.48 -12.42 32.70
C PHE A 455 -22.08 -11.10 33.40
N THR A 456 -22.65 -9.97 32.96
CA THR A 456 -22.41 -8.66 33.62
C THR A 456 -23.04 -8.57 35.01
N LEU A 457 -23.94 -9.48 35.39
CA LEU A 457 -24.50 -9.54 36.75
C LEU A 457 -23.52 -10.09 37.80
N LYS A 458 -22.40 -10.71 37.39
CA LYS A 458 -21.34 -11.13 38.33
C LYS A 458 -20.78 -9.92 39.08
N LYS A 459 -20.28 -10.15 40.30
CA LYS A 459 -19.57 -9.11 41.09
C LYS A 459 -18.32 -8.66 40.32
N GLY A 460 -18.07 -7.35 40.26
CA GLY A 460 -16.93 -6.73 39.55
C GLY A 460 -17.33 -5.72 38.46
N TYR A 461 -18.46 -5.94 37.77
CA TYR A 461 -18.90 -5.04 36.69
C TYR A 461 -19.62 -3.78 37.20
N SER A 462 -19.38 -2.65 36.51
CA SER A 462 -20.02 -1.37 36.82
C SER A 462 -21.53 -1.38 36.54
N LYS A 463 -22.27 -0.46 37.19
CA LYS A 463 -23.71 -0.27 36.92
C LYS A 463 -23.96 0.13 35.45
N THR A 464 -23.08 0.94 34.86
CA THR A 464 -23.17 1.39 33.47
C THR A 464 -23.01 0.23 32.47
N ALA A 465 -22.02 -0.64 32.67
CA ALA A 465 -21.80 -1.81 31.82
C ALA A 465 -23.01 -2.76 31.78
N ARG A 466 -23.67 -2.96 32.93
CA ARG A 466 -24.91 -3.74 33.03
C ARG A 466 -26.05 -3.09 32.22
N ILE A 467 -26.29 -1.79 32.41
CA ILE A 467 -27.34 -1.06 31.70
C ILE A 467 -27.16 -1.15 30.18
N ILE A 468 -25.94 -0.91 29.68
CA ILE A 468 -25.63 -0.98 28.24
C ILE A 468 -25.88 -2.39 27.68
N SER A 469 -25.42 -3.43 28.39
CA SER A 469 -25.53 -4.82 27.93
C SER A 469 -26.98 -5.31 27.84
N PHE A 470 -27.82 -4.95 28.83
CA PHE A 470 -29.24 -5.29 28.81
C PHE A 470 -30.03 -4.45 27.80
N ALA A 471 -29.68 -3.16 27.60
CA ALA A 471 -30.29 -2.33 26.55
C ALA A 471 -30.01 -2.89 25.14
N TRP A 472 -28.77 -3.31 24.87
CA TRP A 472 -28.40 -3.96 23.60
C TRP A 472 -29.13 -5.29 23.39
N MET A 473 -29.33 -6.08 24.45
CA MET A 473 -30.10 -7.32 24.39
C MET A 473 -31.56 -7.07 24.03
N VAL A 474 -32.21 -6.08 24.64
CA VAL A 474 -33.61 -5.71 24.32
C VAL A 474 -33.74 -5.23 22.87
N LEU A 475 -32.85 -4.35 22.41
CA LEU A 475 -32.82 -3.92 21.00
C LEU A 475 -32.64 -5.09 20.03
N SER A 476 -31.74 -6.02 20.36
CA SER A 476 -31.46 -7.20 19.53
C SER A 476 -32.66 -8.15 19.45
N ILE A 477 -33.43 -8.31 20.54
CA ILE A 477 -34.65 -9.11 20.55
C ILE A 477 -35.75 -8.42 19.71
N ILE A 478 -35.93 -7.11 19.86
CA ILE A 478 -36.91 -6.35 19.05
C ILE A 478 -36.58 -6.47 17.55
N ALA A 479 -35.32 -6.33 17.18
CA ALA A 479 -34.85 -6.47 15.80
C ALA A 479 -34.98 -7.90 15.23
N TYR A 480 -35.11 -8.93 16.07
CA TYR A 480 -35.34 -10.32 15.65
C TYR A 480 -36.83 -10.69 15.60
N CYS A 481 -37.68 -9.92 16.28
CA CYS A 481 -39.14 -10.07 16.27
C CYS A 481 -39.86 -9.12 15.29
N SER A 482 -39.12 -8.33 14.51
CA SER A 482 -39.61 -7.38 13.49
C SER A 482 -39.29 -7.88 12.08
#